data_AF-A0A926ASC9-F1
#
_entry.id   AF-A0A926ASC9-F1
#
_cell.length_a   1.000
_cell.length_b   1.000
_cell.length_c   1.000
_cell.angle_alpha   90.00
_cell.angle_beta   90.00
_cell.angle_gamma   90.00
#
_symmetry.space_group_name_H-M   'P 1'
#
loop_
_entity.id
_entity.type
_entity.pdbx_description
1 polymer ?
#
loop_
_entity_poly.entity_id
_entity_poly.type
_entity_poly.pdbx_seq_one_letter_code
_entity_poly.pdbx_strand_id
1 'polypeptide(L)'
;MNDPRYGDYLALDSILNAQHPRSSDPNELLFIIQHQTSELWMKLALHELRAARDAIRADDLPPAFKMLARVSRIMEQLVHAWSVLATMTPSEYSSIRPYLGSSSGFQSWQYREIEFVLGNKAPAMLKPHEHTAIHPALQSALEAPSLYDEAIRLLARRGLALDAALTERNLTQPHQANA
;
A
#
# COMPACT_ATOMS: atom_id res chain seq x y z
N MET A 1 -33.93 17.17 1.52
CA MET A 1 -33.05 16.05 1.95
C MET A 1 -32.12 16.63 3.00
N ASN A 2 -32.02 16.03 4.18
CA ASN A 2 -31.01 16.46 5.16
C ASN A 2 -29.64 16.01 4.66
N ASP A 3 -28.74 16.97 4.45
CA ASP A 3 -27.36 16.67 4.11
C ASP A 3 -26.71 15.82 5.21
N PRO A 4 -25.88 14.82 4.86
CA PRO A 4 -25.15 14.04 5.85
C PRO A 4 -24.24 14.96 6.66
N ARG A 5 -24.26 14.81 7.99
CA ARG A 5 -23.38 15.59 8.87
C ARG A 5 -21.95 15.11 8.70
N TYR A 6 -20.97 15.94 9.07
CA TYR A 6 -19.54 15.64 8.95
C TYR A 6 -19.15 14.23 9.46
N GLY A 7 -19.65 13.84 10.64
CA GLY A 7 -19.40 12.53 11.22
C GLY A 7 -20.00 11.37 10.42
N ASP A 8 -21.17 11.57 9.83
CA ASP A 8 -21.87 10.57 9.00
C ASP A 8 -21.11 10.39 7.67
N TYR A 9 -20.67 11.49 7.04
CA TYR A 9 -19.91 11.45 5.78
C TYR A 9 -18.56 10.73 5.91
N LEU A 10 -17.84 10.95 7.01
CA LEU A 10 -16.52 10.35 7.25
C LEU A 10 -16.59 9.02 8.01
N ALA A 11 -17.79 8.56 8.39
CA ALA A 11 -18.00 7.40 9.26
C ALA A 11 -17.13 7.44 10.52
N LEU A 12 -17.07 8.59 11.19
CA LEU A 12 -16.15 8.81 12.32
C LEU A 12 -16.42 7.86 13.49
N ASP A 13 -17.67 7.44 13.71
CA ASP A 13 -17.97 6.46 14.76
C ASP A 13 -17.23 5.14 14.53
N SER A 14 -17.09 4.69 13.28
CA SER A 14 -16.32 3.48 12.96
C SER A 14 -14.82 3.69 13.11
N ILE A 15 -14.31 4.87 12.73
CA ILE A 15 -12.87 5.18 12.78
C ILE A 15 -12.40 5.39 14.22
N LEU A 16 -13.12 6.20 14.99
CA LEU A 16 -12.73 6.65 16.34
C LEU A 16 -13.05 5.63 17.44
N ASN A 17 -13.72 4.53 17.11
CA ASN A 17 -13.94 3.41 18.03
C ASN A 17 -13.15 2.15 17.66
N ALA A 18 -12.20 2.23 16.70
CA ALA A 18 -11.39 1.09 16.27
C ALA A 18 -10.10 0.89 17.11
N GLN A 19 -9.85 1.75 18.10
CA GLN A 19 -8.64 1.69 18.93
C GLN A 19 -8.94 0.88 20.20
N HIS A 20 -8.34 -0.31 20.30
CA HIS A 20 -8.54 -1.24 21.43
C HIS A 20 -7.20 -1.66 22.06
N PRO A 21 -6.58 -0.82 22.90
CA PRO A 21 -5.38 -1.19 23.65
C PRO A 21 -5.58 -2.49 24.47
N ARG A 22 -4.52 -3.29 24.56
CA ARG A 22 -4.49 -4.59 25.27
C ARG A 22 -3.67 -4.55 26.56
N SER A 23 -2.76 -3.58 26.68
CA SER A 23 -1.96 -3.27 27.85
C SER A 23 -2.58 -2.11 28.64
N SER A 24 -2.03 -1.84 29.82
CA SER A 24 -2.35 -0.65 30.61
C SER A 24 -1.44 0.55 30.30
N ASP A 25 -0.47 0.41 29.39
CA ASP A 25 0.46 1.50 29.05
C ASP A 25 -0.23 2.50 28.11
N PRO A 26 -0.26 3.81 28.45
CA PRO A 26 -0.91 4.82 27.61
C PRO A 26 -0.27 4.95 26.22
N ASN A 27 0.99 4.55 26.04
CA ASN A 27 1.70 4.63 24.76
C ASN A 27 1.22 3.59 23.72
N GLU A 28 0.42 2.60 24.12
CA GLU A 28 -0.16 1.67 23.15
C GLU A 28 -1.13 2.37 22.17
N LEU A 29 -1.80 3.44 22.60
CA LEU A 29 -2.66 4.22 21.72
C LEU A 29 -1.86 4.87 20.57
N LEU A 30 -0.65 5.39 20.87
CA LEU A 30 0.29 5.86 19.85
C LEU A 30 0.65 4.73 18.87
N PHE A 31 0.98 3.55 19.38
CA PHE A 31 1.30 2.39 18.55
C PHE A 31 0.14 2.06 17.58
N ILE A 32 -1.10 2.02 18.07
CA ILE A 32 -2.28 1.72 17.25
C ILE A 32 -2.53 2.81 16.20
N ILE A 33 -2.59 4.09 16.61
CA ILE A 33 -2.91 5.21 15.71
C ILE A 33 -1.84 5.38 14.62
N GLN A 34 -0.56 5.15 14.96
CA GLN A 34 0.53 5.18 13.98
C GLN A 34 0.29 4.21 12.81
N HIS A 35 -0.13 2.99 13.12
CA HIS A 35 -0.39 1.97 12.10
C HIS A 35 -1.69 2.26 11.35
N GLN A 36 -2.76 2.66 12.04
CA GLN A 36 -4.05 2.96 11.42
C GLN A 36 -3.97 4.13 10.43
N THR A 37 -3.29 5.21 10.79
CA THR A 37 -3.07 6.35 9.89
C THR A 37 -2.24 5.95 8.67
N SER A 38 -1.21 5.12 8.85
CA SER A 38 -0.41 4.58 7.74
C SER A 38 -1.24 3.71 6.80
N GLU A 39 -2.10 2.83 7.32
CA GLU A 39 -3.01 2.00 6.53
C GLU A 39 -4.06 2.82 5.76
N LEU A 40 -4.54 3.94 6.32
CA LEU A 40 -5.43 4.87 5.61
C LEU A 40 -4.70 5.56 4.44
N TRP A 41 -3.46 5.99 4.65
CA TRP A 41 -2.63 6.55 3.58
C TRP A 41 -2.30 5.52 2.50
N MET A 42 -1.98 4.29 2.86
CA MET A 42 -1.74 3.19 1.90
C MET A 42 -2.99 2.87 1.07
N LYS A 43 -4.19 2.92 1.67
CA LYS A 43 -5.45 2.78 0.94
C LYS A 43 -5.59 3.83 -0.16
N LEU A 44 -5.30 5.09 0.15
CA LEU A 44 -5.33 6.17 -0.84
C LEU A 44 -4.21 6.01 -1.87
N ALA A 45 -3.01 5.63 -1.47
CA ALA A 45 -1.90 5.38 -2.39
C ALA A 45 -2.26 4.28 -3.40
N LEU A 46 -2.87 3.18 -2.98
CA LEU A 46 -3.34 2.12 -3.87
C LEU A 46 -4.41 2.62 -4.85
N HIS A 47 -5.35 3.45 -4.39
CA HIS A 47 -6.35 4.07 -5.27
C HIS A 47 -5.68 4.86 -6.40
N GLU A 48 -4.71 5.72 -6.06
CA GLU A 48 -3.98 6.54 -7.03
C GLU A 48 -3.06 5.72 -7.94
N LEU A 49 -2.33 4.74 -7.39
CA LEU A 49 -1.40 3.90 -8.14
C LEU A 49 -2.10 3.03 -9.18
N ARG A 50 -3.26 2.45 -8.82
CA ARG A 50 -4.08 1.68 -9.77
C ARG A 50 -4.57 2.58 -10.91
N ALA A 51 -5.10 3.76 -10.59
CA ALA A 51 -5.56 4.74 -11.58
C ALA A 51 -4.41 5.24 -12.48
N ALA A 52 -3.24 5.53 -11.92
CA ALA A 52 -2.06 5.94 -12.67
C ALA A 52 -1.58 4.84 -13.62
N ARG A 53 -1.56 3.58 -13.17
CA ARG A 53 -1.24 2.42 -14.01
C ARG A 53 -2.22 2.29 -15.18
N ASP A 54 -3.52 2.43 -14.92
CA ASP A 54 -4.54 2.32 -15.96
C ASP A 54 -4.45 3.47 -16.98
N ALA A 55 -4.13 4.68 -16.51
CA ALA A 55 -3.86 5.83 -17.38
C ALA A 55 -2.60 5.63 -18.25
N ILE A 56 -1.51 5.08 -17.70
CA ILE A 56 -0.31 4.71 -18.48
C ILE A 56 -0.65 3.64 -19.54
N ARG A 57 -1.46 2.63 -19.18
CA ARG A 57 -1.93 1.61 -20.12
C ARG A 57 -2.72 2.23 -21.28
N ALA A 58 -3.54 3.23 -20.99
CA ALA A 58 -4.35 3.95 -21.98
C ALA A 58 -3.58 5.02 -22.78
N ASP A 59 -2.28 5.21 -22.52
CA ASP A 59 -1.46 6.31 -23.07
C ASP A 59 -1.98 7.73 -22.71
N ASP A 60 -2.60 7.87 -21.53
CA ASP A 60 -3.07 9.13 -20.98
C ASP A 60 -2.15 9.60 -19.82
N LEU A 61 -0.99 10.15 -20.19
CA LEU A 61 0.08 10.47 -19.25
C LEU A 61 -0.17 11.70 -18.34
N PRO A 62 -0.79 12.80 -18.79
CA PRO A 62 -1.02 13.95 -17.91
C PRO A 62 -1.77 13.64 -16.60
N PRO A 63 -2.89 12.89 -16.59
CA PRO A 63 -3.53 12.50 -15.34
C PRO A 63 -2.69 11.50 -14.55
N ALA A 64 -1.96 10.58 -15.20
CA ALA A 64 -1.04 9.68 -14.51
C ALA A 64 0.02 10.44 -13.71
N PHE A 65 0.64 11.47 -14.30
CA PHE A 65 1.61 12.32 -13.60
C PHE A 65 0.99 13.06 -12.41
N LYS A 66 -0.24 13.56 -12.55
CA LYS A 66 -0.96 14.21 -11.44
C LYS A 66 -1.24 13.24 -10.29
N MET A 67 -1.65 12.00 -10.59
CA MET A 67 -1.88 10.95 -9.59
C MET A 67 -0.57 10.55 -8.91
N LEU A 68 0.51 10.35 -9.67
CA LEU A 68 1.83 10.04 -9.14
C LEU A 68 2.39 11.16 -8.26
N ALA A 69 2.17 12.43 -8.62
CA ALA A 69 2.53 13.55 -7.77
C ALA A 69 1.78 13.52 -6.43
N ARG A 70 0.52 13.10 -6.41
CA ARG A 70 -0.24 12.88 -5.17
C ARG A 70 0.31 11.71 -4.38
N VAL A 71 0.67 10.60 -5.03
CA VAL A 71 1.37 9.46 -4.37
C VAL A 71 2.66 9.92 -3.71
N SER A 72 3.46 10.78 -4.35
CA SER A 72 4.67 11.34 -3.72
C SER A 72 4.37 12.11 -2.43
N ARG A 73 3.31 12.94 -2.42
CA ARG A 73 2.88 13.64 -1.20
C ARG A 73 2.39 12.69 -0.11
N ILE A 74 1.71 11.60 -0.48
CA ILE A 74 1.29 10.54 0.46
C ILE A 74 2.53 9.84 1.05
N MET A 75 3.53 9.53 0.22
CA MET A 75 4.78 8.92 0.68
C MET A 75 5.54 9.82 1.64
N GLU A 76 5.55 11.14 1.41
CA GLU A 76 6.11 12.10 2.36
C GLU A 76 5.40 12.03 3.72
N GLN A 77 4.07 11.95 3.76
CA GLN A 77 3.34 11.77 5.02
C GLN A 77 3.70 10.46 5.72
N LEU A 78 3.78 9.35 4.98
CA LEU A 78 4.18 8.04 5.52
C LEU A 78 5.61 8.05 6.08
N VAL A 79 6.54 8.76 5.43
CA VAL A 79 7.92 8.91 5.90
C VAL A 79 7.98 9.82 7.14
N HIS A 80 7.31 10.97 7.13
CA HIS A 80 7.29 11.90 8.26
C HIS A 80 6.58 11.33 9.49
N ALA A 81 5.60 10.44 9.32
CA ALA A 81 4.88 9.81 10.43
C ALA A 81 5.82 9.06 11.39
N TRP A 82 6.97 8.57 10.92
CA TRP A 82 7.97 7.92 11.79
C TRP A 82 8.50 8.85 12.89
N SER A 83 8.49 10.17 12.69
CA SER A 83 8.92 11.13 13.71
C SER A 83 8.04 11.10 14.96
N VAL A 84 6.75 10.76 14.83
CA VAL A 84 5.86 10.61 15.99
C VAL A 84 6.14 9.29 16.70
N LEU A 85 6.26 8.18 15.97
CA LEU A 85 6.60 6.89 16.58
C LEU A 85 7.97 6.91 17.27
N ALA A 86 8.92 7.69 16.75
CA ALA A 86 10.25 7.83 17.34
C ALA A 86 10.26 8.46 18.74
N THR A 87 9.15 9.05 19.21
CA THR A 87 9.04 9.51 20.60
C THR A 87 8.78 8.37 21.59
N MET A 88 8.42 7.18 21.11
CA MET A 88 8.26 5.99 21.94
C MET A 88 9.64 5.43 22.31
N THR A 89 9.94 5.42 23.61
CA THR A 89 11.19 4.92 24.15
C THR A 89 11.23 3.38 24.17
N PRO A 90 12.43 2.76 24.23
CA PRO A 90 12.54 1.31 24.35
C PRO A 90 11.83 0.73 25.59
N SER A 91 11.78 1.47 26.70
CA SER A 91 11.06 1.05 27.91
C SER A 91 9.56 1.00 27.71
N GLU A 92 8.98 1.99 27.03
CA GLU A 92 7.55 2.04 26.71
C GLU A 92 7.17 1.00 25.65
N TYR A 93 8.05 0.72 24.70
CA TYR A 93 7.80 -0.40 23.78
C TYR A 93 7.85 -1.75 24.51
N SER A 94 8.77 -1.91 25.47
CA SER A 94 8.92 -3.15 26.24
C SER A 94 7.72 -3.44 27.13
N SER A 95 7.02 -2.42 27.64
CA SER A 95 5.81 -2.59 28.44
C SER A 95 4.60 -3.06 27.63
N ILE A 96 4.48 -2.66 26.35
CA ILE A 96 3.37 -3.06 25.48
C ILE A 96 3.63 -4.37 24.72
N ARG A 97 4.90 -4.68 24.39
CA ARG A 97 5.28 -5.81 23.52
C ARG A 97 4.68 -7.17 23.92
N PRO A 98 4.60 -7.56 25.21
CA PRO A 98 4.00 -8.85 25.60
C PRO A 98 2.52 -8.99 25.19
N TYR A 99 1.81 -7.88 24.97
CA TYR A 99 0.38 -7.85 24.66
C TYR A 99 0.09 -7.86 23.14
N LEU A 100 1.10 -7.65 22.28
CA LEU A 100 0.92 -7.54 20.83
C LEU A 100 0.76 -8.89 20.11
N GLY A 101 1.02 -10.00 20.82
CA GLY A 101 0.90 -11.35 20.28
C GLY A 101 1.82 -11.60 19.09
N SER A 102 1.31 -12.28 18.06
CA SER A 102 2.04 -12.61 16.82
C SER A 102 1.85 -11.57 15.71
N SER A 103 1.33 -10.38 16.03
CA SER A 103 1.03 -9.35 15.03
C SER A 103 2.31 -8.86 14.34
N SER A 104 2.29 -8.79 13.02
CA SER A 104 3.46 -8.39 12.22
C SER A 104 3.06 -7.51 11.03
N GLY A 105 3.93 -6.55 10.67
CA GLY A 105 3.78 -5.75 9.44
C GLY A 105 3.75 -6.60 8.16
N PHE A 106 4.26 -7.85 8.19
CA PHE A 106 4.11 -8.79 7.07
C PHE A 106 2.65 -9.17 6.78
N GLN A 107 1.73 -8.91 7.72
CA GLN A 107 0.31 -9.17 7.56
C GLN A 107 -0.44 -7.96 6.97
N SER A 108 0.25 -6.86 6.66
CA SER A 108 -0.36 -5.73 5.92
C SER A 108 -0.51 -6.08 4.45
N TRP A 109 -1.74 -6.41 4.06
CA TRP A 109 -2.07 -6.73 2.66
C TRP A 109 -1.97 -5.48 1.77
N GLN A 110 -2.27 -4.29 2.28
CA GLN A 110 -2.18 -3.05 1.51
C GLN A 110 -0.73 -2.73 1.17
N TYR A 111 0.18 -2.85 2.14
CA TYR A 111 1.60 -2.73 1.91
C TYR A 111 2.09 -3.74 0.86
N ARG A 112 1.65 -5.00 0.98
CA ARG A 112 2.00 -6.04 0.01
C ARG A 112 1.49 -5.74 -1.40
N GLU A 113 0.28 -5.21 -1.51
CA GLU A 113 -0.26 -4.83 -2.82
C GLU A 113 0.51 -3.66 -3.44
N ILE A 114 0.91 -2.66 -2.64
CA ILE A 114 1.74 -1.55 -3.12
C ILE A 114 3.05 -2.09 -3.72
N GLU A 115 3.72 -3.01 -3.01
CA GLU A 115 4.93 -3.68 -3.50
C GLU A 115 4.68 -4.37 -4.86
N PHE A 116 3.57 -5.10 -5.00
CA PHE A 116 3.23 -5.78 -6.25
C PHE A 116 2.90 -4.81 -7.39
N VAL A 117 2.18 -3.72 -7.11
CA VAL A 117 1.86 -2.69 -8.11
C VAL A 117 3.12 -1.94 -8.56
N LEU A 118 4.11 -1.79 -7.69
CA LEU A 118 5.40 -1.17 -8.02
C LEU A 118 6.41 -2.13 -8.68
N GLY A 119 6.11 -3.44 -8.73
CA GLY A 119 6.91 -4.44 -9.44
C GLY A 119 7.77 -5.34 -8.56
N ASN A 120 7.75 -5.15 -7.24
CA ASN A 120 8.37 -6.05 -6.27
C ASN A 120 7.48 -7.29 -6.02
N LYS A 121 7.36 -8.11 -7.06
CA LYS A 121 6.50 -9.30 -7.11
C LYS A 121 7.12 -10.44 -6.31
N ALA A 122 6.39 -11.02 -5.37
CA ALA A 122 6.89 -12.10 -4.52
C ALA A 122 5.76 -13.08 -4.17
N PRO A 123 5.61 -14.20 -4.90
CA PRO A 123 4.52 -15.16 -4.68
C PRO A 123 4.48 -15.71 -3.25
N ALA A 124 5.64 -15.92 -2.63
CA ALA A 124 5.74 -16.39 -1.24
C ALA A 124 5.04 -15.46 -0.23
N MET A 125 4.85 -14.18 -0.58
CA MET A 125 4.20 -13.19 0.27
C MET A 125 2.68 -13.25 0.23
N LEU A 126 2.09 -14.18 -0.52
CA LEU A 126 0.65 -14.49 -0.43
C LEU A 126 0.34 -15.37 0.78
N LYS A 127 1.31 -16.17 1.24
CA LYS A 127 1.15 -17.13 2.32
C LYS A 127 0.53 -16.55 3.60
N PRO A 128 0.94 -15.36 4.10
CA PRO A 128 0.31 -14.76 5.29
C PRO A 128 -1.18 -14.44 5.13
N HIS A 129 -1.67 -14.40 3.89
CA HIS A 129 -3.02 -13.97 3.54
C HIS A 129 -3.92 -15.11 3.04
N GLU A 130 -3.42 -16.33 2.85
CA GLU A 130 -4.16 -17.48 2.28
C GLU A 130 -5.54 -17.73 2.91
N HIS A 131 -5.68 -17.49 4.22
CA HIS A 131 -6.92 -17.72 4.97
C HIS A 131 -7.83 -16.49 5.06
N THR A 132 -7.50 -15.41 4.37
CA THR A 132 -8.21 -14.14 4.47
C THR A 132 -9.05 -13.87 3.21
N ALA A 133 -10.13 -13.10 3.35
CA ALA A 133 -10.96 -12.69 2.22
C ALA A 133 -10.20 -11.83 1.19
N ILE A 134 -9.03 -11.27 1.54
CA ILE A 134 -8.23 -10.45 0.62
C ILE A 134 -7.35 -11.27 -0.33
N HIS A 135 -7.14 -12.57 -0.06
CA HIS A 135 -6.23 -13.41 -0.84
C HIS A 135 -6.50 -13.35 -2.36
N PRO A 136 -7.76 -13.46 -2.86
CA PRO A 136 -8.02 -13.40 -4.30
C PRO A 136 -7.66 -12.04 -4.92
N ALA A 137 -7.89 -10.95 -4.19
CA ALA A 137 -7.54 -9.61 -4.67
C ALA A 137 -6.02 -9.42 -4.73
N LEU A 138 -5.30 -9.94 -3.74
CA LEU A 138 -3.84 -9.86 -3.70
C LEU A 138 -3.16 -10.77 -4.73
N GLN A 139 -3.72 -11.95 -4.99
CA GLN A 139 -3.34 -12.83 -6.11
C GLN A 139 -3.52 -12.10 -7.44
N SER A 140 -4.67 -11.45 -7.64
CA SER A 140 -4.93 -10.65 -8.85
C SER A 140 -3.90 -9.51 -9.02
N ALA A 141 -3.51 -8.86 -7.92
CA ALA A 141 -2.48 -7.83 -7.94
C ALA A 141 -1.09 -8.38 -8.26
N LEU A 142 -0.75 -9.60 -7.81
CA LEU A 142 0.48 -10.29 -8.17
C LEU A 142 0.53 -10.59 -9.68
N GLU A 143 -0.56 -11.12 -10.23
CA GLU A 143 -0.66 -11.51 -11.65
C GLU A 143 -0.78 -10.33 -12.62
N ALA A 144 -1.32 -9.21 -12.16
CA ALA A 144 -1.47 -8.01 -12.98
C ALA A 144 -0.10 -7.37 -13.29
N PRO A 145 0.04 -6.69 -14.45
CA PRO A 145 1.23 -5.88 -14.71
C PRO A 145 1.44 -4.82 -13.62
N SER A 146 2.70 -4.60 -13.26
CA SER A 146 3.09 -3.47 -12.42
C SER A 146 2.98 -2.14 -13.19
N LEU A 147 3.08 -1.03 -12.46
CA LEU A 147 3.19 0.30 -13.05
C LEU A 147 4.40 0.41 -13.99
N TYR A 148 5.52 -0.25 -13.64
CA TYR A 148 6.72 -0.29 -14.47
C TYR A 148 6.53 -1.14 -15.74
N ASP A 149 5.85 -2.28 -15.63
CA ASP A 149 5.53 -3.10 -16.81
C ASP A 149 4.64 -2.35 -17.81
N GLU A 150 3.67 -1.59 -17.33
CA GLU A 150 2.82 -0.77 -18.21
C GLU A 150 3.60 0.39 -18.85
N ALA A 151 4.59 0.95 -18.16
CA ALA A 151 5.49 1.94 -18.74
C ALA A 151 6.37 1.34 -19.85
N ILE A 152 6.95 0.15 -19.63
CA ILE A 152 7.71 -0.60 -20.64
C ILE A 152 6.84 -0.90 -21.85
N ARG A 153 5.62 -1.41 -21.63
CA ARG A 153 4.66 -1.71 -22.71
C ARG A 153 4.26 -0.44 -23.46
N LEU A 154 4.11 0.69 -22.78
CA LEU A 154 3.84 1.97 -23.42
C LEU A 154 5.01 2.40 -24.33
N LEU A 155 6.25 2.29 -23.85
CA LEU A 155 7.43 2.61 -24.66
C LEU A 155 7.51 1.73 -25.92
N ALA A 156 7.22 0.43 -25.80
CA ALA A 156 7.11 -0.47 -26.96
C ALA A 156 6.03 0.02 -27.95
N ARG A 157 4.83 0.38 -27.47
CA ARG A 157 3.75 0.93 -28.32
C ARG A 157 4.13 2.23 -29.01
N ARG A 158 5.00 3.03 -28.39
CA ARG A 158 5.54 4.28 -28.95
C ARG A 158 6.78 4.08 -29.84
N GLY A 159 7.14 2.83 -30.14
CA GLY A 159 8.17 2.49 -31.13
C GLY A 159 9.59 2.36 -30.59
N LEU A 160 9.77 2.33 -29.26
CA LEU A 160 11.08 2.01 -28.70
C LEU A 160 11.37 0.51 -28.92
N ALA A 161 12.52 0.21 -29.53
CA ALA A 161 12.99 -1.16 -29.69
C ALA A 161 13.35 -1.74 -28.31
N LEU A 162 12.55 -2.71 -27.85
CA LEU A 162 12.70 -3.38 -26.56
C LEU A 162 12.73 -4.89 -26.78
N ASP A 163 13.49 -5.59 -25.94
CA ASP A 163 13.49 -7.06 -25.95
C ASP A 163 12.10 -7.61 -25.64
N ALA A 164 11.66 -8.61 -26.41
CA ALA A 164 10.36 -9.27 -26.18
C ALA A 164 10.26 -9.87 -24.76
N ALA A 165 11.39 -10.22 -24.16
CA ALA A 165 11.47 -10.69 -22.78
C ALA A 165 10.97 -9.65 -21.75
N LEU A 166 10.95 -8.34 -22.09
CA LEU A 166 10.40 -7.29 -21.24
C LEU A 166 8.87 -7.17 -21.33
N THR A 167 8.30 -7.44 -22.50
CA THR A 167 6.85 -7.29 -22.75
C THR A 167 6.05 -8.58 -22.49
N GLU A 168 6.70 -9.74 -22.65
CA GLU A 168 6.12 -11.09 -22.57
C GLU A 168 6.69 -11.93 -21.41
N ARG A 169 6.93 -11.28 -20.25
CA ARG A 169 7.44 -11.95 -19.05
C ARG A 169 6.35 -12.59 -18.17
N ASN A 170 6.77 -13.49 -17.29
CA ASN A 170 5.93 -13.93 -16.17
C ASN A 170 5.78 -12.80 -15.14
N LEU A 171 4.59 -12.20 -15.07
CA LEU A 171 4.27 -11.04 -14.22
C LEU A 171 4.29 -11.35 -12.71
N THR A 172 4.21 -12.62 -12.33
CA THR A 172 4.29 -13.04 -10.92
C THR A 172 5.71 -12.99 -10.36
N GLN A 173 6.72 -12.84 -11.22
CA GLN A 173 8.13 -12.78 -10.83
C GLN A 173 8.62 -11.33 -10.72
N PRO A 174 9.61 -11.07 -9.83
CA PRO A 174 10.26 -9.76 -9.76
C PRO A 174 10.76 -9.32 -11.12
N HIS A 175 10.70 -8.03 -11.40
CA HIS A 175 11.35 -7.47 -12.58
C HIS A 175 12.87 -7.69 -12.48
N GLN A 176 13.50 -8.08 -13.60
CA GLN A 176 14.95 -8.28 -13.72
C GLN A 176 15.52 -7.21 -14.64
N ALA A 177 16.73 -6.73 -14.35
CA ALA A 177 17.39 -5.77 -15.22
C ALA A 177 17.61 -6.39 -16.62
N ASN A 178 17.27 -5.62 -17.66
CA ASN A 178 17.54 -5.97 -19.06
C ASN A 178 18.82 -5.23 -19.49
N ALA A 179 19.78 -6.01 -19.98
CA ALA A 179 21.16 -5.58 -20.21
C ALA A 179 21.39 -5.08 -21.64
#